data_AF-A0A956BHR5-F1
#
_entry.id   AF-A0A956BHR5-F1
#
_cell.length_a   1.000
_cell.length_b   1.000
_cell.length_c   1.000
_cell.angle_alpha   90.00
_cell.angle_beta   90.00
_cell.angle_gamma   90.00
#
_symmetry.space_group_name_H-M   'P 1'
#
loop_
_entity.id
_entity.type
_entity.pdbx_description
1 polymer ?
#
loop_
_entity_poly.entity_id
_entity_poly.type
_entity_poly.pdbx_seq_one_letter_code
_entity_poly.pdbx_strand_id
1 'polypeptide(L)'
;MSRIPMVTSRRLPFLAFLPLAALVLGCGGEEPGPPAPANDAQSDSISDASSDDLVDASRGTVIGPDGGVVESEDGRFSLTIPEGALAEATAIEIAAVSDVATLVGAEQRMYFSPAYRMTPEDLQLSTPAEFRLTMTRQEASDGGRLAVEVSVPAYLVSGNQAEVINNSSTVWPSARADADDVVISGSISDFGVVGFAKGSAGTTLEMLENPLAEHFG
;
A
#
# COMPACT_ATOMS: atom_id res chain seq x y z
N MET A 1 25.52 -38.98 20.95
CA MET A 1 24.05 -39.14 20.98
C MET A 1 23.48 -37.99 21.80
N SER A 2 23.11 -36.89 21.14
CA SER A 2 22.65 -35.66 21.81
C SER A 2 21.11 -35.64 21.81
N ARG A 3 20.49 -35.51 22.98
CA ARG A 3 19.02 -35.48 23.13
C ARG A 3 18.54 -34.04 23.02
N ILE A 4 17.66 -33.77 22.05
CA ILE A 4 17.00 -32.47 21.86
C ILE A 4 15.82 -32.39 22.86
N PRO A 5 15.71 -31.34 23.69
CA PRO A 5 14.55 -31.17 24.57
C PRO A 5 13.33 -30.64 23.79
N MET A 6 12.21 -31.35 23.93
CA MET A 6 10.87 -30.91 23.52
C MET A 6 10.42 -29.74 24.41
N VAL A 7 10.20 -28.56 23.83
CA VAL A 7 9.54 -27.44 24.51
C VAL A 7 8.02 -27.64 24.41
N THR A 8 7.37 -27.67 25.57
CA THR A 8 5.95 -27.98 25.74
C THR A 8 5.14 -26.69 25.62
N SER A 9 4.32 -26.58 24.57
CA SER A 9 3.43 -25.44 24.32
C SER A 9 2.31 -25.36 25.37
N ARG A 10 2.35 -24.35 26.24
CA ARG A 10 1.25 -24.02 27.16
C ARG A 10 0.14 -23.28 26.39
N ARG A 11 -1.01 -23.93 26.26
CA ARG A 11 -2.28 -23.31 25.84
C ARG A 11 -2.81 -22.45 26.99
N LEU A 12 -2.96 -21.14 26.80
CA LEU A 12 -3.73 -20.28 27.71
C LEU A 12 -5.21 -20.30 27.32
N PRO A 13 -6.13 -20.40 28.29
CA PRO A 13 -7.56 -20.54 28.04
C PRO A 13 -8.20 -19.21 27.62
N PHE A 14 -9.04 -19.34 26.59
CA PHE A 14 -10.18 -18.49 26.27
C PHE A 14 -10.82 -17.87 27.52
N LEU A 15 -10.83 -16.54 27.59
CA LEU A 15 -11.71 -15.78 28.47
C LEU A 15 -12.69 -15.02 27.57
N ALA A 16 -13.89 -15.58 27.49
CA ALA A 16 -15.10 -14.90 27.05
C ALA A 16 -15.33 -13.65 27.92
N PHE A 17 -15.94 -12.59 27.37
CA PHE A 17 -17.12 -11.97 27.96
C PHE A 17 -17.69 -10.81 27.12
N LEU A 18 -19.03 -10.86 27.01
CA LEU A 18 -20.04 -9.81 26.90
C LEU A 18 -20.37 -9.14 25.54
N PRO A 19 -21.56 -9.43 24.97
CA PRO A 19 -22.22 -8.58 23.99
C PRO A 19 -23.03 -7.49 24.71
N LEU A 20 -22.90 -6.22 24.30
CA LEU A 20 -23.86 -5.17 24.66
C LEU A 20 -24.56 -4.67 23.39
N ALA A 21 -25.80 -5.11 23.26
CA ALA A 21 -26.75 -4.60 22.29
C ALA A 21 -27.19 -3.18 22.68
N ALA A 22 -27.14 -2.25 21.74
CA ALA A 22 -27.91 -1.02 21.79
C ALA A 22 -28.58 -0.80 20.42
N LEU A 23 -29.89 -0.91 20.45
CA LEU A 23 -30.84 -0.75 19.37
C LEU A 23 -31.16 0.75 19.22
N VAL A 24 -30.95 1.36 18.06
CA VAL A 24 -31.58 2.64 17.72
C VAL A 24 -32.23 2.52 16.34
N LEU A 25 -33.55 2.35 16.39
CA LEU A 25 -34.49 2.53 15.29
C LEU A 25 -34.58 4.04 14.99
N GLY A 26 -33.98 4.48 13.89
CA GLY A 26 -34.18 5.80 13.31
C GLY A 26 -34.81 5.68 11.93
N CYS A 27 -36.13 5.67 11.88
CA CYS A 27 -36.91 5.73 10.64
C CYS A 27 -37.19 7.21 10.36
N GLY A 28 -36.43 7.81 9.44
CA GLY A 28 -36.65 9.16 8.92
C GLY A 28 -36.97 9.07 7.43
N GLY A 29 -38.21 9.32 7.07
CA GLY A 29 -38.68 9.33 5.69
C GLY A 29 -38.27 10.63 4.99
N GLU A 30 -37.67 10.50 3.81
CA GLU A 30 -37.41 11.62 2.91
C GLU A 30 -38.48 11.67 1.81
N GLU A 31 -39.05 12.85 1.71
CA GLU A 31 -40.19 13.26 0.92
C GLU A 31 -39.84 13.27 -0.59
N PRO A 32 -40.70 12.75 -1.48
CA PRO A 32 -40.46 12.78 -2.92
C PRO A 32 -40.52 14.21 -3.44
N GLY A 33 -39.34 14.81 -3.63
CA GLY A 33 -39.17 16.11 -4.26
C GLY A 33 -39.62 16.12 -5.73
N PRO A 34 -40.16 17.26 -6.21
CA PRO A 34 -40.76 17.38 -7.54
C PRO A 34 -39.76 17.12 -8.68
N PRO A 35 -40.26 16.67 -9.86
CA PRO A 35 -39.41 16.40 -11.02
C PRO A 35 -38.68 17.66 -11.50
N ALA A 36 -37.37 17.54 -11.67
CA ALA A 36 -36.52 18.60 -12.22
C ALA A 36 -36.98 18.98 -13.65
N PRO A 37 -36.92 20.27 -14.02
CA PRO A 37 -37.20 20.70 -15.38
C PRO A 37 -36.17 20.12 -16.35
N ALA A 38 -36.67 19.63 -17.50
CA ALA A 38 -35.86 19.22 -18.62
C ALA A 38 -35.06 20.42 -19.14
N ASN A 39 -33.74 20.41 -18.96
CA ASN A 39 -32.85 21.35 -19.64
C ASN A 39 -32.51 20.78 -21.00
N ASP A 40 -33.03 21.46 -22.01
CA ASP A 40 -32.75 21.24 -23.42
C ASP A 40 -31.25 21.32 -23.72
N ALA A 41 -30.86 20.45 -24.64
CA ALA A 41 -29.54 20.35 -25.22
C ALA A 41 -29.05 21.69 -25.78
N GLN A 42 -27.93 22.18 -25.25
CA GLN A 42 -27.12 23.19 -25.92
C GLN A 42 -25.71 22.63 -26.08
N SER A 43 -25.50 22.03 -27.25
CA SER A 43 -24.21 21.55 -27.72
C SER A 43 -23.44 22.74 -28.30
N ASP A 44 -22.76 23.49 -27.42
CA ASP A 44 -21.80 24.50 -27.83
C ASP A 44 -20.42 23.86 -27.98
N SER A 45 -19.98 23.77 -29.23
CA SER A 45 -18.64 23.37 -29.62
C SER A 45 -17.68 24.50 -29.26
N ILE A 46 -16.96 24.37 -28.15
CA ILE A 46 -15.88 25.28 -27.79
C ILE A 46 -14.56 24.63 -28.21
N SER A 47 -14.02 25.15 -29.32
CA SER A 47 -12.65 24.94 -29.76
C SER A 47 -11.69 25.87 -29.01
N ASP A 48 -10.48 25.37 -28.77
CA ASP A 48 -9.26 26.10 -28.40
C ASP A 48 -9.30 27.00 -27.15
N ALA A 49 -9.01 26.37 -26.00
CA ALA A 49 -8.25 27.02 -24.95
C ALA A 49 -6.86 26.38 -24.92
N SER A 50 -5.85 27.18 -25.28
CA SER A 50 -4.44 26.89 -25.06
C SER A 50 -4.20 26.68 -23.57
N SER A 51 -4.14 25.42 -23.14
CA SER A 51 -3.69 25.01 -21.81
C SER A 51 -2.16 25.05 -21.77
N ASP A 52 -1.59 26.25 -21.83
CA ASP A 52 -0.21 26.48 -21.44
C ASP A 52 -0.15 26.48 -19.89
N ASP A 53 0.56 25.49 -19.36
CA ASP A 53 1.31 25.57 -18.11
C ASP A 53 0.51 25.61 -16.78
N LEU A 54 -0.56 24.82 -16.67
CA LEU A 54 -0.95 24.29 -15.36
C LEU A 54 -0.21 22.97 -15.15
N VAL A 55 0.83 23.03 -14.32
CA VAL A 55 1.53 21.87 -13.77
C VAL A 55 0.47 20.88 -13.31
N ASP A 56 0.34 19.79 -14.05
CA ASP A 56 -0.68 18.76 -13.90
C ASP A 56 -0.46 18.09 -12.55
N ALA A 57 -1.11 18.61 -11.50
CA ALA A 57 -1.20 17.92 -10.24
C ALA A 57 -2.02 16.66 -10.51
N SER A 58 -1.31 15.56 -10.76
CA SER A 58 -1.81 14.23 -11.10
C SER A 58 -3.16 13.97 -10.44
N ARG A 59 -4.24 14.20 -11.18
CA ARG A 59 -5.60 14.01 -10.65
C ARG A 59 -5.76 12.53 -10.36
N GLY A 60 -5.94 12.17 -9.09
CA GLY A 60 -6.14 10.79 -8.66
C GLY A 60 -7.18 10.05 -9.51
N THR A 61 -6.95 8.76 -9.72
CA THR A 61 -7.84 7.89 -10.47
C THR A 61 -9.03 7.50 -9.61
N VAL A 62 -10.26 7.77 -10.09
CA VAL A 62 -11.49 7.39 -9.37
C VAL A 62 -11.76 5.91 -9.60
N ILE A 63 -11.68 5.10 -8.54
CA ILE A 63 -11.96 3.66 -8.56
C ILE A 63 -13.23 3.37 -7.77
N GLY A 64 -14.16 2.64 -8.39
CA GLY A 64 -15.43 2.24 -7.78
C GLY A 64 -15.44 0.84 -7.20
N PRO A 65 -16.62 0.35 -6.77
CA PRO A 65 -16.81 -1.03 -6.33
C PRO A 65 -16.46 -2.09 -7.40
N ASP A 66 -16.49 -1.72 -8.69
CA ASP A 66 -16.09 -2.61 -9.78
C ASP A 66 -14.58 -2.92 -9.78
N GLY A 67 -13.80 -2.24 -8.93
CA GLY A 67 -12.34 -2.35 -8.91
C GLY A 67 -11.66 -1.59 -10.05
N GLY A 68 -10.36 -1.81 -10.20
CA GLY A 68 -9.57 -1.18 -11.26
C GLY A 68 -8.08 -1.21 -10.99
N VAL A 69 -7.33 -0.50 -11.83
CA VAL A 69 -5.88 -0.38 -11.72
C VAL A 69 -5.50 1.09 -11.57
N VAL A 70 -4.63 1.39 -10.61
CA VAL A 70 -4.03 2.70 -10.41
C VAL A 70 -2.52 2.57 -10.57
N GLU A 71 -1.92 3.44 -11.36
CA GLU A 71 -0.47 3.46 -11.58
C GLU A 71 0.13 4.76 -11.04
N SER A 72 1.36 4.69 -10.55
CA SER A 72 2.15 5.88 -10.24
C SER A 72 2.51 6.64 -11.51
N GLU A 73 2.74 7.94 -11.38
CA GLU A 73 3.09 8.81 -12.52
C GLU A 73 4.39 8.36 -13.24
N ASP A 74 5.33 7.77 -12.51
CA ASP A 74 6.56 7.21 -13.07
C ASP A 74 6.37 5.83 -13.75
N GLY A 75 5.16 5.26 -13.69
CA GLY A 75 4.79 3.96 -14.26
C GLY A 75 5.45 2.76 -13.58
N ARG A 76 6.11 2.96 -12.44
CA ARG A 76 6.90 1.92 -11.77
C ARG A 76 6.08 1.13 -10.77
N PHE A 77 5.14 1.76 -10.09
CA PHE A 77 4.25 1.14 -9.12
C PHE A 77 2.84 1.06 -9.70
N SER A 78 2.21 -0.09 -9.57
CA SER A 78 0.84 -0.34 -9.99
C SER A 78 0.09 -1.03 -8.86
N LEU A 79 -1.15 -0.63 -8.62
CA LEU A 79 -2.06 -1.21 -7.65
C LEU A 79 -3.32 -1.69 -8.37
N THR A 80 -3.55 -3.00 -8.33
CA THR A 80 -4.76 -3.65 -8.84
C THR A 80 -5.74 -3.89 -7.69
N ILE A 81 -6.81 -3.11 -7.68
CA ILE A 81 -7.87 -3.16 -6.68
C ILE A 81 -8.97 -4.10 -7.21
N PRO A 82 -9.26 -5.22 -6.52
CA PRO A 82 -10.27 -6.16 -7.00
C PRO A 82 -11.69 -5.61 -6.83
N GLU A 83 -12.63 -6.20 -7.56
CA GLU A 83 -14.07 -5.93 -7.39
C GLU A 83 -14.49 -6.18 -5.93
N GLY A 84 -15.33 -5.29 -5.40
CA GLY A 84 -15.85 -5.32 -4.04
C GLY A 84 -14.88 -4.83 -2.97
N ALA A 85 -13.61 -4.54 -3.32
CA ALA A 85 -12.62 -4.04 -2.35
C ALA A 85 -13.02 -2.67 -1.76
N LEU A 86 -13.67 -1.83 -2.56
CA LEU A 86 -14.19 -0.52 -2.17
C LEU A 86 -15.72 -0.55 -2.10
N ALA A 87 -16.28 0.09 -1.06
CA ALA A 87 -17.72 0.21 -0.90
C ALA A 87 -18.33 1.32 -1.75
N GLU A 88 -17.54 2.34 -2.08
CA GLU A 88 -17.94 3.51 -2.85
C GLU A 88 -16.82 3.96 -3.80
N ALA A 89 -17.12 4.90 -4.71
CA ALA A 89 -16.14 5.44 -5.62
C ALA A 89 -15.16 6.38 -4.89
N THR A 90 -13.87 6.06 -4.96
CA THR A 90 -12.80 6.75 -4.24
C THR A 90 -11.74 7.24 -5.22
N ALA A 91 -11.36 8.52 -5.10
CA ALA A 91 -10.21 9.06 -5.84
C ALA A 91 -8.91 8.57 -5.19
N ILE A 92 -8.11 7.83 -5.95
CA ILE A 92 -6.86 7.21 -5.48
C ILE A 92 -5.67 7.79 -6.22
N GLU A 93 -4.65 8.20 -5.48
CA GLU A 93 -3.40 8.74 -6.03
C GLU A 93 -2.21 7.95 -5.49
N ILE A 94 -1.21 7.71 -6.33
CA ILE A 94 0.04 7.05 -5.98
C ILE A 94 1.21 7.97 -6.36
N ALA A 95 1.91 8.49 -5.35
CA ALA A 95 3.03 9.41 -5.53
C ALA A 95 4.35 8.79 -5.04
N ALA A 96 5.42 8.94 -5.83
CA ALA A 96 6.76 8.54 -5.39
C ALA A 96 7.23 9.43 -4.23
N VAL A 97 7.87 8.82 -3.23
CA VAL A 97 8.41 9.52 -2.07
C VAL A 97 9.93 9.68 -2.22
N SER A 98 10.38 10.92 -2.38
CA SER A 98 11.81 11.24 -2.55
C SER A 98 12.61 11.26 -1.24
N ASP A 99 11.95 11.53 -0.09
CA ASP A 99 12.62 11.67 1.20
C ASP A 99 12.05 10.71 2.25
N VAL A 100 12.40 9.43 2.13
CA VAL A 100 11.93 8.39 3.05
C VAL A 100 12.53 8.52 4.45
N ALA A 101 13.67 9.21 4.58
CA ALA A 101 14.34 9.40 5.87
C ALA A 101 13.48 10.21 6.86
N THR A 102 12.59 11.07 6.35
CA THR A 102 11.64 11.81 7.18
C THR A 102 10.50 10.96 7.73
N LEU A 103 10.20 9.80 7.11
CA LEU A 103 9.04 8.98 7.47
C LEU A 103 9.33 7.98 8.58
N VAL A 104 10.50 7.36 8.56
CA VAL A 104 10.89 6.31 9.53
C VAL A 104 11.82 6.82 10.63
N GLY A 105 12.18 8.11 10.58
CA GLY A 105 13.15 8.73 11.48
C GLY A 105 14.60 8.47 11.06
N ALA A 106 15.47 9.44 11.35
CA ALA A 106 16.86 9.46 10.88
C ALA A 106 17.74 8.30 11.41
N GLU A 107 17.29 7.61 12.45
CA GLU A 107 18.03 6.49 13.05
C GLU A 107 17.67 5.16 12.40
N GLN A 108 16.48 5.07 11.79
CA GLN A 108 16.05 3.92 10.99
C GLN A 108 16.36 4.15 9.51
N ARG A 109 17.59 4.58 9.22
CA ARG A 109 18.20 4.70 7.89
C ARG A 109 18.33 3.36 7.15
N MET A 110 17.43 2.42 7.39
CA MET A 110 17.15 1.38 6.42
C MET A 110 16.87 2.06 5.09
N TYR A 111 17.62 1.65 4.08
CA TYR A 111 17.60 2.20 2.75
C TYR A 111 16.28 1.81 2.08
N PHE A 112 15.21 2.50 2.43
CA PHE A 112 13.93 2.41 1.75
C PHE A 112 14.06 3.17 0.42
N SER A 113 14.18 2.44 -0.68
CA SER A 113 14.19 3.05 -2.01
C SER A 113 13.88 1.99 -3.06
N PRO A 114 12.81 2.16 -3.87
CA PRO A 114 11.87 3.28 -3.88
C PRO A 114 10.81 3.17 -2.76
N ALA A 115 10.04 4.24 -2.56
CA ALA A 115 8.85 4.26 -1.71
C ALA A 115 7.71 5.05 -2.38
N TYR A 116 6.48 4.66 -2.11
CA TYR A 116 5.28 5.27 -2.70
C TYR A 116 4.24 5.56 -1.63
N ARG A 117 3.63 6.74 -1.70
CA ARG A 117 2.51 7.14 -0.83
C ARG A 117 1.21 6.98 -1.60
N MET A 118 0.23 6.37 -0.96
CA MET A 118 -1.13 6.21 -1.48
C MET A 118 -2.07 7.16 -0.75
N THR A 119 -2.92 7.85 -1.51
CA THR A 119 -3.95 8.76 -0.99
C THR A 119 -5.32 8.26 -1.43
N PRO A 120 -6.36 8.30 -0.56
CA PRO A 120 -6.33 8.73 0.83
C PRO A 120 -5.55 7.78 1.73
N GLU A 121 -4.87 8.34 2.74
CA GLU A 121 -4.22 7.54 3.78
C GLU A 121 -5.26 6.84 4.66
N ASP A 122 -4.86 5.72 5.27
CA ASP A 122 -5.70 4.90 6.17
C ASP A 122 -6.98 4.33 5.52
N LEU A 123 -7.07 4.35 4.18
CA LEU A 123 -8.13 3.65 3.46
C LEU A 123 -7.98 2.15 3.64
N GLN A 124 -9.02 1.52 4.19
CA GLN A 124 -9.08 0.07 4.38
C GLN A 124 -9.88 -0.59 3.26
N LEU A 125 -9.29 -1.61 2.64
CA LEU A 125 -9.94 -2.42 1.63
C LEU A 125 -10.60 -3.64 2.26
N SER A 126 -11.82 -3.95 1.82
CA SER A 126 -12.52 -5.17 2.25
C SER A 126 -11.83 -6.45 1.74
N THR A 127 -11.15 -6.33 0.60
CA THR A 127 -10.40 -7.38 -0.08
C THR A 127 -9.02 -6.82 -0.44
N PRO A 128 -7.91 -7.51 -0.11
CA PRO A 128 -6.57 -7.00 -0.38
C PRO A 128 -6.35 -6.69 -1.87
N ALA A 129 -5.75 -5.55 -2.17
CA ALA A 129 -5.29 -5.18 -3.50
C ALA A 129 -3.91 -5.78 -3.79
N GLU A 130 -3.65 -6.11 -5.04
CA GLU A 130 -2.35 -6.60 -5.50
C GLU A 130 -1.51 -5.42 -5.98
N PHE A 131 -0.27 -5.31 -5.52
CA PHE A 131 0.67 -4.32 -6.04
C PHE A 131 1.75 -4.97 -6.89
N ARG A 132 2.29 -4.17 -7.81
CA ARG A 132 3.45 -4.50 -8.62
C ARG A 132 4.38 -3.30 -8.66
N LEU A 133 5.65 -3.53 -8.31
CA LEU A 133 6.72 -2.56 -8.41
C LEU A 133 7.76 -3.05 -9.41
N THR A 134 8.10 -2.21 -10.38
CA THR A 134 9.19 -2.42 -11.32
C THR A 134 10.39 -1.55 -10.93
N MET A 135 11.55 -2.19 -10.81
CA MET A 135 12.82 -1.55 -10.50
C MET A 135 13.85 -1.93 -11.54
N THR A 136 14.80 -1.05 -11.79
CA THR A 136 15.98 -1.45 -12.56
C THR A 136 16.82 -2.43 -11.74
N ARG A 137 17.56 -3.29 -12.44
CA ARG A 137 18.54 -4.18 -11.86
C ARG A 137 19.55 -3.43 -10.98
N GLN A 138 19.94 -2.22 -11.39
CA GLN A 138 20.88 -1.41 -10.63
C GLN A 138 20.31 -1.02 -9.26
N GLU A 139 19.05 -0.60 -9.20
CA GLU A 139 18.37 -0.25 -7.95
C GLU A 139 18.15 -1.46 -7.06
N ALA A 140 17.79 -2.60 -7.65
CA ALA A 140 17.60 -3.85 -6.92
C ALA A 140 18.92 -4.46 -6.41
N SER A 141 20.04 -4.20 -7.09
CA SER A 141 21.35 -4.73 -6.72
C SER A 141 22.04 -3.86 -5.66
N ASP A 142 22.50 -4.46 -4.57
CA ASP A 142 23.40 -3.77 -3.63
C ASP A 142 24.85 -3.86 -4.10
N GLY A 143 25.32 -2.84 -4.84
CA GLY A 143 26.72 -2.75 -5.20
C GLY A 143 27.25 -3.95 -6.02
N GLY A 144 26.40 -4.55 -6.87
CA GLY A 144 26.84 -5.53 -7.87
C GLY A 144 26.56 -7.00 -7.58
N ARG A 145 25.82 -7.35 -6.51
CA ARG A 145 25.32 -8.72 -6.33
C ARG A 145 23.79 -8.75 -6.33
N LEU A 146 23.22 -9.32 -7.40
CA LEU A 146 21.83 -9.76 -7.41
C LEU A 146 21.72 -10.96 -6.46
N ALA A 147 21.11 -10.76 -5.29
CA ALA A 147 20.64 -11.89 -4.51
C ALA A 147 19.49 -12.53 -5.30
N VAL A 148 19.63 -13.82 -5.61
CA VAL A 148 18.71 -14.62 -6.44
C VAL A 148 17.34 -14.79 -5.77
N GLU A 149 17.23 -14.41 -4.51
CA GLU A 149 16.01 -14.40 -3.73
C GLU A 149 16.13 -13.23 -2.74
N VAL A 150 15.50 -12.09 -3.06
CA VAL A 150 15.39 -10.98 -2.10
C VAL A 150 13.98 -11.03 -1.56
N SER A 151 13.82 -11.57 -0.36
CA SER A 151 12.63 -11.27 0.43
C SER A 151 12.77 -9.80 0.83
N VAL A 152 12.08 -8.94 0.09
CA VAL A 152 11.98 -7.51 0.41
C VAL A 152 10.73 -7.35 1.26
N PRO A 153 10.85 -7.17 2.59
CA PRO A 153 9.69 -6.79 3.37
C PRO A 153 9.21 -5.43 2.86
N ALA A 154 7.94 -5.35 2.45
CA ALA A 154 7.31 -4.05 2.26
C ALA A 154 6.64 -3.65 3.59
N TYR A 155 6.81 -2.39 3.94
CA TYR A 155 6.32 -1.84 5.19
C TYR A 155 5.17 -0.89 4.88
N LEU A 156 4.12 -0.95 5.69
CA LEU A 156 3.11 0.09 5.74
C LEU A 156 3.54 1.08 6.81
N VAL A 157 3.72 2.34 6.42
CA VAL A 157 3.91 3.43 7.38
C VAL A 157 2.59 4.19 7.52
N SER A 158 2.01 4.16 8.72
CA SER A 158 0.88 5.00 9.14
C SER A 158 1.30 5.81 10.36
N GLY A 159 1.25 7.13 10.25
CA GLY A 159 1.80 8.05 11.25
C GLY A 159 3.30 7.81 11.52
N ASN A 160 3.64 7.47 12.77
CA ASN A 160 5.02 7.21 13.22
C ASN A 160 5.32 5.70 13.41
N GLN A 161 4.46 4.82 12.92
CA GLN A 161 4.63 3.37 13.04
C GLN A 161 4.86 2.76 11.67
N ALA A 162 5.87 1.90 11.57
CA ALA A 162 6.13 1.06 10.41
C ALA A 162 5.76 -0.38 10.76
N GLU A 163 4.77 -0.93 10.08
CA GLU A 163 4.37 -2.33 10.22
C GLU A 163 4.88 -3.13 9.01
N VAL A 164 5.44 -4.30 9.26
CA VAL A 164 5.76 -5.25 8.18
C VAL A 164 4.45 -5.78 7.65
N ILE A 165 4.11 -5.42 6.42
CA ILE A 165 2.98 -6.06 5.74
C ILE A 165 3.42 -7.51 5.52
N ASN A 166 2.61 -8.49 5.91
CA ASN A 166 2.89 -9.91 5.67
C ASN A 166 2.78 -10.21 4.16
N ASN A 167 3.78 -9.77 3.41
CA ASN A 167 3.86 -9.88 1.97
C ASN A 167 4.90 -10.93 1.59
N SER A 168 4.46 -11.99 0.91
CA SER A 168 5.39 -12.85 0.20
C SER A 168 5.83 -12.14 -1.08
N SER A 169 6.85 -11.29 -0.99
CA SER A 169 7.54 -10.81 -2.18
C SER A 169 8.20 -12.00 -2.88
N THR A 170 7.65 -12.41 -4.03
CA THR A 170 8.37 -13.30 -4.93
C THR A 170 9.02 -12.44 -5.98
N VAL A 171 10.31 -12.15 -5.81
CA VAL A 171 11.12 -11.61 -6.90
C VAL A 171 11.18 -12.68 -7.97
N TRP A 172 10.42 -12.49 -9.05
CA TRP A 172 10.70 -13.20 -10.28
C TRP A 172 11.78 -12.38 -10.98
N PRO A 173 13.06 -12.79 -10.96
CA PRO A 173 13.91 -12.41 -12.08
C PRO A 173 13.17 -13.02 -13.27
N SER A 174 12.51 -12.20 -14.10
CA SER A 174 11.99 -12.70 -15.37
C SER A 174 13.14 -13.47 -15.99
N ALA A 175 12.95 -14.79 -16.17
CA ALA A 175 13.94 -15.88 -16.09
C ALA A 175 15.10 -15.82 -17.11
N ARG A 176 15.74 -14.67 -17.22
CA ARG A 176 16.58 -14.22 -18.29
C ARG A 176 17.65 -13.33 -17.68
N ALA A 177 18.90 -13.78 -17.80
CA ALA A 177 20.07 -13.05 -17.30
C ALA A 177 20.23 -11.65 -17.94
N ASP A 178 19.47 -11.38 -19.00
CA ASP A 178 19.36 -10.13 -19.78
C ASP A 178 18.21 -9.21 -19.36
N ALA A 179 17.34 -9.58 -18.42
CA ALA A 179 16.27 -8.68 -17.99
C ALA A 179 16.84 -7.50 -17.17
N ASP A 180 16.71 -6.29 -17.68
CA ASP A 180 17.16 -5.07 -17.00
C ASP A 180 16.27 -4.67 -15.82
N ASP A 181 15.09 -5.28 -15.71
CA ASP A 181 14.09 -4.98 -14.69
C ASP A 181 13.90 -6.12 -13.68
N VAL A 182 13.58 -5.72 -12.45
CA VAL A 182 13.21 -6.57 -11.31
C VAL A 182 11.79 -6.20 -10.93
N VAL A 183 10.92 -7.20 -10.84
CA VAL A 183 9.53 -7.02 -10.44
C VAL A 183 9.32 -7.56 -9.04
N ILE A 184 8.78 -6.72 -8.17
CA ILE A 184 8.32 -7.06 -6.83
C ILE A 184 6.79 -7.00 -6.84
N SER A 185 6.14 -7.98 -6.22
CA SER A 185 4.68 -7.99 -6.10
C SER A 185 4.24 -8.54 -4.74
N GLY A 186 3.03 -8.20 -4.34
CA GLY A 186 2.40 -8.69 -3.12
C GLY A 186 1.02 -8.07 -2.96
N SER A 187 0.43 -8.24 -1.79
CA SER A 187 -0.88 -7.68 -1.48
C SER A 187 -0.84 -6.66 -0.32
N ILE A 188 -1.77 -5.71 -0.35
CA ILE A 188 -2.00 -4.71 0.70
C ILE A 188 -3.49 -4.59 0.99
N SER A 189 -3.85 -4.37 2.25
CA SER A 189 -5.24 -4.12 2.67
C SER A 189 -5.48 -2.69 3.12
N ASP A 190 -4.42 -1.94 3.40
CA ASP A 190 -4.48 -0.63 4.04
C ASP A 190 -3.60 0.35 3.27
N PHE A 191 -4.08 1.58 3.09
CA PHE A 191 -3.36 2.62 2.38
C PHE A 191 -2.44 3.40 3.32
N GLY A 192 -1.29 3.82 2.79
CA GLY A 192 -0.28 4.56 3.51
C GLY A 192 0.97 4.70 2.64
N VAL A 193 2.14 4.70 3.27
CA VAL A 193 3.41 4.65 2.53
C VAL A 193 3.90 3.21 2.46
N VAL A 194 4.16 2.73 1.24
CA VAL A 194 4.83 1.45 0.99
C VAL A 194 6.30 1.72 0.69
N GLY A 195 7.17 1.27 1.58
CA GLY A 195 8.62 1.33 1.41
C GLY A 195 9.23 -0.05 1.25
N PHE A 196 10.26 -0.16 0.41
CA PHE A 196 10.98 -1.40 0.15
C PHE A 196 12.37 -1.33 0.78
N ALA A 197 12.60 -2.10 1.85
CA ALA A 197 13.88 -2.10 2.54
C ALA A 197 14.92 -2.94 1.81
N LYS A 198 16.10 -2.35 1.59
CA LYS A 198 17.26 -3.09 1.09
C LYS A 198 17.91 -3.92 2.20
N GLY A 199 17.71 -5.24 2.19
CA GLY A 199 18.42 -6.17 3.08
C GLY A 199 19.68 -6.72 2.43
N SER A 200 20.82 -6.70 3.13
CA SER A 200 21.99 -7.49 2.73
C SER A 200 21.70 -8.96 2.97
N ALA A 201 21.90 -9.81 1.97
CA ALA A 201 21.73 -11.26 2.09
C ALA A 201 22.55 -11.80 3.28
N GLY A 202 21.87 -12.27 4.33
CA GLY A 202 22.49 -12.77 5.56
C GLY A 202 22.33 -11.87 6.79
N THR A 203 21.83 -10.64 6.63
CA THR A 203 21.30 -9.89 7.77
C THR A 203 19.90 -10.41 8.00
N THR A 204 19.77 -11.41 8.89
CA THR A 204 18.52 -11.58 9.61
C THR A 204 18.20 -10.20 10.17
N LEU A 205 17.14 -9.58 9.70
CA LEU A 205 16.48 -8.51 10.45
C LEU A 205 16.05 -9.19 11.73
N GLU A 206 16.97 -9.32 12.69
CA GLU A 206 16.61 -9.45 14.09
C GLU A 206 15.74 -8.24 14.30
N MET A 207 14.44 -8.51 14.28
CA MET A 207 13.39 -7.52 14.30
C MET A 207 13.83 -6.48 15.30
N LEU A 208 13.84 -5.22 14.88
CA LEU A 208 13.73 -4.12 15.81
C LEU A 208 12.54 -4.48 16.71
N GLU A 209 12.81 -5.12 17.84
CA GLU A 209 11.88 -5.32 18.93
C GLU A 209 11.59 -3.90 19.39
N ASN A 210 10.56 -3.32 18.77
CA ASN A 210 9.97 -2.02 18.98
C ASN A 210 10.57 -1.26 20.18
N PRO A 211 11.70 -0.54 20.04
CA PRO A 211 12.28 0.19 21.18
C PRO A 211 11.40 1.36 21.62
N LEU A 212 10.34 1.68 20.87
CA LEU A 212 9.36 2.73 21.22
C LEU A 212 8.30 2.26 22.24
N ALA A 213 8.21 0.97 22.55
CA ALA A 213 7.27 0.49 23.57
C ALA A 213 7.71 0.80 25.01
N GLU A 214 8.99 1.13 25.27
CA GLU A 214 9.53 1.29 26.62
C GLU A 214 9.74 2.75 27.09
N HIS A 215 9.38 3.76 26.29
CA HIS A 215 9.63 5.18 26.65
C HIS A 215 8.39 6.03 26.93
N PHE A 216 7.20 5.44 26.99
CA PHE A 216 5.97 6.12 27.41
C PHE A 216 5.20 5.31 28.46
N GLY A 217 5.84 5.09 29.61
CA GLY A 217 5.21 4.66 30.87
C GLY A 217 5.10 5.80 31.86
#